data_AF-A0A397ITA9-F1
#
_entry.id   AF-A0A397ITA9-F1
#
_cell.length_a   1.000
_cell.length_b   1.000
_cell.length_c   1.000
_cell.angle_alpha   90.00
_cell.angle_beta   90.00
_cell.angle_gamma   90.00
#
_symmetry.space_group_name_H-M   'P 1'
#
loop_
_entity.id
_entity.type
_entity.pdbx_description
1 polymer ?
#
loop_
_entity_poly.entity_id
_entity_poly.type
_entity_poly.pdbx_seq_one_letter_code
_entity_poly.pdbx_strand_id
1 'polypeptide(L)'
;MDSFGPQIGNSADSFFQTDAELTIRERRAAKQNNKAGDPITCTSKVLCMILPNKYDYGYIGESGFIAKKINLLTGKSAKIYKGHIGPITCIGLWYNDGEEYLITGSWDKTIKKFNTKNSEPIHTFISHTDFVKSLIISHIHNILFSGSSDKTIKSWNLLTGESLKVFRGHTRGIEDLAFDEGENFLYSASSDSFVMKWNPLTAECLQVFKEHLTSIYCLKIIDEEMWTASADTTVKRWDLSTGKPDTTFKHPDFVKCISLFGPYVITGSRDEIIRVYDIGSEKLINTIEGHFDEIGCMGIKGTTLYTGSLDCTIRKWSLHDITKETKDKKTEIQKTKIEPVLPKEIPGSLLTEEEEKELAELMESDDE
;
A
#
# COMPACT_ATOMS: atom_id res chain seq x y z
N MET A 1 24.15 28.00 -44.14
CA MET A 1 23.44 26.75 -44.46
C MET A 1 24.16 25.63 -43.74
N ASP A 2 23.65 25.24 -42.58
CA ASP A 2 23.76 23.88 -42.05
C ASP A 2 22.53 23.69 -41.16
N SER A 3 21.70 22.74 -41.56
CA SER A 3 20.33 22.50 -41.10
C SER A 3 20.31 21.70 -39.80
N PHE A 4 19.66 22.25 -38.77
CA PHE A 4 19.21 21.47 -37.60
C PHE A 4 17.99 20.63 -37.99
N GLY A 5 18.25 19.42 -38.47
CA GLY A 5 17.23 18.37 -38.55
C GLY A 5 17.02 17.69 -37.19
N PRO A 6 15.84 17.11 -36.94
CA PRO A 6 15.56 16.37 -35.71
C PRO A 6 16.48 15.15 -35.59
N GLN A 7 17.10 14.97 -34.42
CA GLN A 7 17.91 13.79 -34.15
C GLN A 7 17.02 12.55 -34.02
N ILE A 8 16.95 11.76 -35.08
CA ILE A 8 16.29 10.46 -35.10
C ILE A 8 17.25 9.45 -34.46
N GLY A 9 16.86 8.88 -33.32
CA GLY A 9 17.58 7.77 -32.69
C GLY A 9 17.54 6.52 -33.57
N ASN A 10 18.72 6.00 -33.93
CA ASN A 10 18.89 4.78 -34.73
C ASN A 10 18.67 3.50 -33.91
N SER A 11 17.43 3.25 -33.48
CA SER A 11 17.01 1.92 -33.03
C SER A 11 15.62 1.59 -33.54
N ALA A 12 15.40 0.35 -34.03
CA ALA A 12 14.13 -0.07 -34.62
C ALA A 12 12.94 -0.05 -33.63
N ASP A 13 13.21 0.08 -32.32
CA ASP A 13 12.21 0.12 -31.24
C ASP A 13 11.80 1.55 -30.82
N SER A 14 12.42 2.60 -31.38
CA SER A 14 12.17 3.99 -30.97
C SER A 14 11.11 4.74 -31.78
N PHE A 15 10.43 4.09 -32.73
CA PHE A 15 9.55 4.78 -33.70
C PHE A 15 8.06 4.89 -33.27
N PHE A 16 7.63 4.24 -32.18
CA PHE A 16 6.23 4.26 -31.73
C PHE A 16 6.06 4.42 -30.21
N GLN A 17 7.02 5.03 -29.50
CA GLN A 17 6.84 5.30 -28.07
C GLN A 17 6.08 6.61 -27.89
N THR A 18 4.93 6.55 -27.23
CA THR A 18 4.18 7.76 -26.88
C THR A 18 4.95 8.57 -25.83
N ASP A 19 4.79 9.89 -25.81
CA ASP A 19 5.40 10.76 -24.79
C ASP A 19 5.10 10.27 -23.36
N ALA A 20 3.91 9.70 -23.16
CA ALA A 20 3.47 9.08 -21.91
C ALA A 20 4.28 7.82 -21.54
N GLU A 21 4.60 6.96 -22.50
CA GLU A 21 5.43 5.77 -22.26
C GLU A 21 6.88 6.14 -21.95
N LEU A 22 7.40 7.17 -22.62
CA LEU A 22 8.71 7.75 -22.32
C LEU A 22 8.73 8.32 -20.89
N THR A 23 7.70 9.07 -20.48
CA THR A 23 7.62 9.58 -19.09
C THR A 23 7.56 8.45 -18.07
N ILE A 24 6.79 7.38 -18.35
CA ILE A 24 6.71 6.19 -17.48
C ILE A 24 8.08 5.50 -17.40
N ARG A 25 8.81 5.41 -18.51
CA ARG A 25 10.14 4.79 -18.59
C ARG A 25 11.19 5.61 -17.84
N GLU A 26 11.18 6.92 -18.00
CA GLU A 26 12.04 7.85 -17.25
C GLU A 26 11.73 7.79 -15.75
N ARG A 27 10.45 7.74 -15.37
CA ARG A 27 10.02 7.55 -13.97
C ARG A 27 10.49 6.19 -13.43
N ARG A 28 10.47 5.12 -14.23
CA ARG A 28 11.03 3.80 -13.88
C ARG A 28 12.57 3.79 -13.82
N ALA A 29 13.25 4.63 -14.59
CA ALA A 29 14.71 4.77 -14.49
C ALA A 29 15.10 5.55 -13.21
N ALA A 30 14.35 6.61 -12.88
CA ALA A 30 14.45 7.29 -11.58
C ALA A 30 14.15 6.33 -10.40
N LYS A 31 13.21 5.39 -10.58
CA LYS A 31 12.84 4.33 -9.62
C LYS A 31 14.00 3.43 -9.19
N GLN A 32 14.95 3.12 -10.09
CA GLN A 32 16.13 2.31 -9.73
C GLN A 32 17.18 3.10 -8.92
N ASN A 33 17.22 4.42 -9.08
CA ASN A 33 18.29 5.25 -8.54
C ASN A 33 17.92 5.97 -7.24
N ASN A 34 16.66 5.92 -6.79
CA ASN A 34 16.26 6.59 -5.56
C ASN A 34 16.71 5.83 -4.30
N LYS A 35 17.60 6.46 -3.54
CA LYS A 35 18.15 5.95 -2.27
C LYS A 35 17.38 6.38 -1.02
N ALA A 36 16.28 7.13 -1.15
CA ALA A 36 15.50 7.58 -0.01
C ALA A 36 14.97 6.39 0.82
N GLY A 37 15.26 6.39 2.12
CA GLY A 37 14.80 5.34 3.02
C GLY A 37 15.44 3.96 2.79
N ASP A 38 16.72 3.89 2.42
CA ASP A 38 17.53 2.64 2.36
C ASP A 38 16.77 1.43 1.76
N PRO A 39 16.44 1.47 0.44
CA PRO A 39 15.50 0.53 -0.16
C PRO A 39 16.06 -0.90 -0.22
N ILE A 40 15.30 -1.85 0.30
CA ILE A 40 15.48 -3.29 0.08
C ILE A 40 14.68 -3.69 -1.16
N THR A 41 15.37 -4.07 -2.23
CA THR A 41 14.74 -4.53 -3.47
C THR A 41 14.23 -5.97 -3.32
N CYS A 42 12.95 -6.18 -3.58
CA CYS A 42 12.29 -7.48 -3.61
C CYS A 42 12.13 -7.95 -5.07
N THR A 43 11.87 -9.25 -5.27
CA THR A 43 11.73 -9.81 -6.64
C THR A 43 10.38 -9.49 -7.27
N SER A 44 9.39 -9.13 -6.46
CA SER A 44 8.01 -8.86 -6.88
C SER A 44 7.37 -7.86 -5.92
N LYS A 45 6.14 -7.44 -6.23
CA LYS A 45 5.42 -6.43 -5.45
C LYS A 45 5.19 -6.94 -4.02
N VAL A 46 5.40 -6.07 -3.04
CA VAL A 46 5.20 -6.41 -1.63
C VAL A 46 3.76 -6.07 -1.25
N LEU A 47 2.99 -7.10 -0.88
CA LEU A 47 1.56 -6.96 -0.57
C LEU A 47 1.31 -6.89 0.93
N CYS A 48 2.09 -7.62 1.72
CA CYS A 48 1.98 -7.62 3.18
C CYS A 48 3.34 -7.88 3.83
N MET A 49 3.44 -7.48 5.09
CA MET A 49 4.64 -7.61 5.89
C MET A 49 4.30 -7.78 7.36
N ILE A 50 5.05 -8.62 8.06
CA ILE A 50 5.06 -8.74 9.51
C ILE A 50 6.49 -8.64 10.04
N LEU A 51 6.66 -7.86 11.10
CA LEU A 51 7.94 -7.61 11.74
C LEU A 51 7.91 -8.15 13.17
N PRO A 52 8.44 -9.35 13.44
CA PRO A 52 8.57 -9.83 14.80
C PRO A 52 9.62 -9.03 15.57
N ASN A 53 9.31 -8.66 16.82
CA ASN A 53 10.22 -7.91 17.68
C ASN A 53 11.45 -8.72 18.11
N LYS A 54 11.35 -10.07 18.10
CA LYS A 54 12.36 -10.96 18.66
C LYS A 54 13.68 -11.05 17.86
N TYR A 55 13.64 -10.77 16.55
CA TYR A 55 14.79 -11.00 15.67
C TYR A 55 14.93 -9.93 14.58
N ASP A 56 16.10 -9.83 13.96
CA ASP A 56 16.40 -8.92 12.82
C ASP A 56 15.85 -9.39 11.46
N TYR A 57 14.80 -10.20 11.50
CA TYR A 57 14.13 -10.69 10.31
C TYR A 57 12.71 -10.13 10.23
N GLY A 58 12.24 -9.91 9.00
CA GLY A 58 10.84 -9.64 8.67
C GLY A 58 10.29 -10.75 7.79
N TYR A 59 8.97 -10.91 7.80
CA TYR A 59 8.25 -11.80 6.91
C TYR A 59 7.47 -10.97 5.90
N ILE A 60 7.58 -11.31 4.62
CA ILE A 60 6.96 -10.57 3.52
C ILE A 60 6.17 -11.51 2.63
N GLY A 61 5.03 -11.03 2.14
CA GLY A 61 4.21 -11.70 1.14
C GLY A 61 4.31 -10.96 -0.17
N GLU A 62 4.72 -11.68 -1.21
CA GLU A 62 4.93 -11.09 -2.53
C GLU A 62 3.82 -11.49 -3.50
N SER A 63 3.60 -10.66 -4.51
CA SER A 63 2.71 -10.98 -5.63
C SER A 63 3.21 -12.16 -6.48
N GLY A 64 4.49 -12.54 -6.33
CA GLY A 64 5.12 -13.68 -7.01
C GLY A 64 4.85 -15.05 -6.37
N PHE A 65 3.76 -15.17 -5.61
CA PHE A 65 3.25 -16.43 -5.01
C PHE A 65 4.16 -17.03 -3.93
N ILE A 66 5.05 -16.20 -3.38
CA ILE A 66 6.11 -16.59 -2.48
C ILE A 66 6.03 -15.72 -1.24
N ALA A 67 6.18 -16.34 -0.07
CA ALA A 67 6.47 -15.63 1.16
C ALA A 67 7.96 -15.78 1.47
N LYS A 68 8.57 -14.74 2.04
CA LYS A 68 10.00 -14.76 2.39
C LYS A 68 10.23 -14.32 3.82
N LYS A 69 11.22 -14.93 4.44
CA LYS A 69 11.89 -14.39 5.63
C LYS A 69 13.08 -13.58 5.13
N ILE A 70 13.04 -12.27 5.31
CA ILE A 70 14.11 -11.35 4.90
C ILE A 70 14.87 -10.86 6.13
N ASN A 71 16.18 -10.69 5.99
CA ASN A 71 16.98 -10.01 7.01
C ASN A 71 16.86 -8.50 6.77
N LEU A 72 16.38 -7.75 7.76
CA LEU A 72 16.06 -6.33 7.61
C LEU A 72 17.30 -5.44 7.49
N LEU A 73 18.45 -5.90 7.99
CA LEU A 73 19.71 -5.15 7.90
C LEU A 73 20.34 -5.31 6.51
N THR A 74 20.41 -6.55 6.03
CA THR A 74 21.13 -6.88 4.77
C THR A 74 20.24 -6.93 3.54
N GLY A 75 18.91 -6.96 3.71
CA GLY A 75 17.94 -7.15 2.63
C GLY A 75 17.94 -8.56 2.00
N LYS A 76 18.80 -9.47 2.47
CA LYS A 76 18.91 -10.82 1.90
C LYS A 76 17.77 -11.72 2.37
N SER A 77 17.25 -12.55 1.47
CA SER A 77 16.26 -13.58 1.80
C SER A 77 16.94 -14.71 2.59
N ALA A 78 16.57 -14.87 3.85
CA ALA A 78 17.01 -15.97 4.69
C ALA A 78 16.26 -17.27 4.38
N LYS A 79 14.95 -17.18 4.10
CA LYS A 79 14.11 -18.34 3.79
C LYS A 79 13.03 -17.97 2.78
N ILE A 80 12.64 -18.95 1.97
CA ILE A 80 11.61 -18.82 0.94
C ILE A 80 10.58 -19.92 1.18
N TYR A 81 9.31 -19.53 1.28
CA TYR A 81 8.17 -20.42 1.46
C TYR A 81 7.38 -20.48 0.16
N LYS A 82 7.35 -21.68 -0.45
CA LYS A 82 6.69 -21.93 -1.73
C LYS A 82 5.51 -22.88 -1.53
N GLY A 83 4.49 -22.76 -2.37
CA GLY A 83 3.36 -23.69 -2.38
C GLY A 83 2.02 -23.07 -2.77
N HIS A 84 1.92 -21.74 -2.77
CA HIS A 84 0.75 -21.03 -3.29
C HIS A 84 0.79 -20.94 -4.83
N ILE A 85 -0.40 -20.84 -5.43
CA ILE A 85 -0.59 -20.70 -6.89
C ILE A 85 -1.02 -19.26 -7.25
N GLY A 86 -1.19 -18.39 -6.25
CA GLY A 86 -1.59 -17.00 -6.43
C GLY A 86 -0.86 -16.05 -5.48
N PRO A 87 -1.02 -14.73 -5.67
CA PRO A 87 -0.40 -13.70 -4.84
C PRO A 87 -0.67 -13.92 -3.34
N ILE A 88 0.33 -13.68 -2.50
CA ILE A 88 0.19 -13.77 -1.04
C ILE A 88 -0.17 -12.38 -0.52
N THR A 89 -1.40 -12.24 -0.06
CA THR A 89 -2.01 -10.97 0.36
C THR A 89 -1.85 -10.69 1.84
N CYS A 90 -1.79 -11.73 2.66
CA CYS A 90 -1.75 -11.60 4.10
C CYS A 90 -0.90 -12.69 4.73
N ILE A 91 -0.31 -12.35 5.87
CA ILE A 91 0.57 -13.23 6.64
C ILE A 91 0.19 -13.10 8.11
N GLY A 92 0.36 -14.16 8.88
CA GLY A 92 0.31 -14.18 10.34
C GLY A 92 1.48 -14.97 10.90
N LEU A 93 1.95 -14.61 12.10
CA LEU A 93 2.92 -15.40 12.86
C LEU A 93 2.23 -16.01 14.07
N TRP A 94 2.39 -17.32 14.24
CA TRP A 94 1.89 -18.05 15.40
C TRP A 94 3.06 -18.71 16.13
N TYR A 95 3.10 -18.58 17.45
CA TYR A 95 4.12 -19.20 18.28
C TYR A 95 3.45 -20.24 19.17
N ASN A 96 3.96 -21.47 19.14
CA ASN A 96 3.46 -22.56 19.97
C ASN A 96 4.60 -23.48 20.36
N ASP A 97 4.66 -23.85 21.64
CA ASP A 97 5.66 -24.76 22.22
C ASP A 97 7.12 -24.42 21.86
N GLY A 98 7.44 -23.12 21.81
CA GLY A 98 8.79 -22.63 21.47
C GLY A 98 9.12 -22.68 19.97
N GLU A 99 8.19 -23.11 19.13
CA GLU A 99 8.31 -23.07 17.68
C GLU A 99 7.55 -21.88 17.09
N GLU A 100 8.04 -21.41 15.94
CA GLU A 100 7.46 -20.31 15.18
C GLU A 100 6.87 -20.85 13.88
N TYR A 101 5.63 -20.48 13.62
CA TYR A 101 4.87 -20.88 12.45
C TYR A 101 4.45 -19.66 11.66
N LEU A 102 4.65 -19.73 10.34
CA LEU A 102 4.18 -18.73 9.40
C LEU A 102 2.85 -19.21 8.80
N ILE A 103 1.85 -18.35 8.84
CA ILE A 103 0.55 -18.59 8.20
C ILE A 103 0.43 -17.59 7.06
N THR A 104 0.07 -18.06 5.87
CA THR A 104 -0.05 -17.23 4.67
C THR A 104 -1.40 -17.41 4.02
N GLY A 105 -2.03 -16.32 3.61
CA GLY A 105 -3.28 -16.30 2.86
C GLY A 105 -3.04 -15.79 1.45
N SER A 106 -3.77 -16.34 0.49
CA SER A 106 -3.52 -16.08 -0.92
C SER A 106 -4.81 -15.92 -1.74
N TRP A 107 -4.64 -15.31 -2.91
CA TRP A 107 -5.63 -15.30 -3.99
C TRP A 107 -5.90 -16.69 -4.58
N ASP A 108 -5.10 -17.70 -4.27
CA ASP A 108 -5.44 -19.10 -4.60
C ASP A 108 -6.56 -19.68 -3.71
N LYS A 109 -7.16 -18.85 -2.84
CA LYS A 109 -8.29 -19.17 -1.95
C LYS A 109 -7.92 -20.11 -0.81
N THR A 110 -6.63 -20.39 -0.64
CA THR A 110 -6.12 -21.26 0.42
C THR A 110 -5.36 -20.46 1.46
N ILE A 111 -5.26 -21.05 2.66
CA ILE A 111 -4.38 -20.58 3.71
C ILE A 111 -3.39 -21.71 4.00
N LYS A 112 -2.10 -21.40 4.11
CA LYS A 112 -1.06 -22.40 4.37
C LYS A 112 -0.32 -22.09 5.66
N LYS A 113 -0.01 -23.14 6.42
CA LYS A 113 0.80 -23.09 7.64
C LYS A 113 2.17 -23.70 7.32
N PHE A 114 3.23 -22.97 7.65
CA PHE A 114 4.63 -23.38 7.51
C PHE A 114 5.29 -23.34 8.88
N ASN A 115 6.20 -24.26 9.19
CA ASN A 115 7.14 -24.07 10.30
C ASN A 115 8.31 -23.26 9.76
N THR A 116 8.76 -22.23 10.48
CA THR A 116 9.80 -21.32 9.95
C THR A 116 11.17 -21.96 9.77
N LYS A 117 11.39 -23.16 10.31
CA LYS A 117 12.56 -24.01 10.04
C LYS A 117 12.48 -24.67 8.66
N ASN A 118 11.26 -25.02 8.22
CA ASN A 118 11.01 -25.74 6.97
C ASN A 118 10.55 -24.79 5.86
N SER A 119 10.75 -25.15 4.59
CA SER A 119 10.32 -24.31 3.45
C SER A 119 8.97 -24.73 2.86
N GLU A 120 8.46 -25.89 3.26
CA GLU A 120 7.27 -26.52 2.70
C GLU A 120 6.05 -26.36 3.62
N PRO A 121 4.82 -26.33 3.05
CA PRO A 121 3.61 -26.19 3.84
C PRO A 121 3.35 -27.47 4.65
N ILE A 122 3.12 -27.31 5.95
CA ILE A 122 2.74 -28.38 6.87
C ILE A 122 1.25 -28.69 6.74
N HIS A 123 0.45 -27.64 6.60
CA HIS A 123 -0.99 -27.75 6.54
C HIS A 123 -1.56 -26.73 5.55
N THR A 124 -2.62 -27.12 4.84
CA THR A 124 -3.38 -26.23 3.94
C THR A 124 -4.83 -26.23 4.36
N PHE A 125 -5.33 -25.07 4.77
CA PHE A 125 -6.73 -24.84 5.07
C PHE A 125 -7.45 -24.45 3.78
N ILE A 126 -8.43 -25.26 3.38
CA ILE A 126 -9.22 -25.07 2.15
C ILE A 126 -10.67 -24.92 2.57
N SER A 127 -11.25 -23.73 2.38
CA SER A 127 -12.66 -23.49 2.70
C SER A 127 -13.24 -22.22 2.09
N HIS A 128 -12.41 -21.21 1.82
CA HIS A 128 -12.85 -20.01 1.14
C HIS A 128 -13.13 -20.28 -0.34
N THR A 129 -14.17 -19.65 -0.87
CA THR A 129 -14.55 -19.78 -2.29
C THR A 129 -13.92 -18.71 -3.17
N ASP A 130 -13.28 -17.71 -2.54
CA ASP A 130 -12.63 -16.57 -3.19
C ASP A 130 -11.39 -16.10 -2.42
N PHE A 131 -10.71 -15.07 -2.92
CA PHE A 131 -9.41 -14.61 -2.45
C PHE A 131 -9.39 -14.32 -0.95
N VAL A 132 -8.43 -14.93 -0.24
CA VAL A 132 -8.15 -14.58 1.15
C VAL A 132 -7.40 -13.26 1.15
N LYS A 133 -7.86 -12.29 1.93
CA LYS A 133 -7.30 -10.93 1.96
C LYS A 133 -6.70 -10.56 3.30
N SER A 134 -7.19 -11.16 4.39
CA SER A 134 -6.77 -10.84 5.75
C SER A 134 -6.67 -12.08 6.63
N LEU A 135 -5.71 -12.05 7.55
CA LEU A 135 -5.50 -13.07 8.58
C LEU A 135 -5.21 -12.35 9.90
N ILE A 136 -5.84 -12.82 10.97
CA ILE A 136 -5.51 -12.40 12.33
C ILE A 136 -5.54 -13.62 13.25
N ILE A 137 -4.63 -13.66 14.20
CA ILE A 137 -4.47 -14.78 15.14
C ILE A 137 -4.82 -14.25 16.53
N SER A 138 -5.73 -14.91 17.23
CA SER A 138 -5.84 -14.75 18.68
C SER A 138 -4.88 -15.73 19.34
N HIS A 139 -3.90 -15.19 20.05
CA HIS A 139 -2.85 -15.96 20.71
C HIS A 139 -3.36 -16.61 22.00
N ILE A 140 -4.35 -16.00 22.67
CA ILE A 140 -4.95 -16.54 23.91
C ILE A 140 -5.70 -17.84 23.61
N HIS A 141 -6.43 -17.88 22.49
CA HIS A 141 -7.31 -18.99 22.15
C HIS A 141 -6.71 -19.96 21.11
N ASN A 142 -5.56 -19.63 20.53
CA ASN A 142 -4.96 -20.35 19.39
C ASN A 142 -5.92 -20.48 18.19
N ILE A 143 -6.69 -19.42 17.94
CA ILE A 143 -7.67 -19.37 16.84
C ILE A 143 -7.13 -18.45 15.75
N LEU A 144 -7.17 -18.94 14.52
CA LEU A 144 -6.93 -18.15 13.32
C LEU A 144 -8.26 -17.69 12.74
N PHE A 145 -8.40 -16.40 12.49
CA PHE A 145 -9.47 -15.82 11.71
C PHE A 145 -8.96 -15.43 10.32
N SER A 146 -9.79 -15.68 9.32
CA SER A 146 -9.48 -15.45 7.91
C SER A 146 -10.60 -14.74 7.21
N GLY A 147 -10.29 -13.59 6.61
CA GLY A 147 -11.21 -12.74 5.87
C GLY A 147 -11.01 -12.90 4.37
N SER A 148 -12.10 -13.10 3.63
CA SER A 148 -12.07 -13.35 2.19
C SER A 148 -13.00 -12.44 1.40
N SER A 149 -12.71 -12.35 0.10
CA SER A 149 -13.60 -11.75 -0.91
C SER A 149 -14.92 -12.51 -1.06
N ASP A 150 -15.03 -13.73 -0.52
CA ASP A 150 -16.26 -14.51 -0.45
C ASP A 150 -17.30 -13.97 0.55
N LYS A 151 -17.00 -12.82 1.19
CA LYS A 151 -17.85 -12.09 2.14
C LYS A 151 -17.99 -12.78 3.50
N THR A 152 -17.17 -13.80 3.77
CA THR A 152 -17.20 -14.54 5.03
C THR A 152 -15.88 -14.45 5.76
N ILE A 153 -15.98 -14.44 7.09
CA ILE A 153 -14.84 -14.70 7.97
C ILE A 153 -14.93 -16.16 8.38
N LYS A 154 -13.81 -16.88 8.39
CA LYS A 154 -13.74 -18.25 8.91
C LYS A 154 -12.75 -18.32 10.04
N SER A 155 -13.09 -19.07 11.08
CA SER A 155 -12.20 -19.35 12.20
C SER A 155 -11.71 -20.79 12.19
N TRP A 156 -10.46 -20.98 12.60
CA TRP A 156 -9.76 -22.26 12.58
C TRP A 156 -9.01 -22.47 13.89
N ASN A 157 -9.00 -23.71 14.37
CA ASN A 157 -8.13 -24.09 15.48
C ASN A 157 -6.71 -24.36 14.94
N LEU A 158 -5.71 -23.62 15.43
CA LEU A 158 -4.33 -23.75 14.94
C LEU A 158 -3.60 -25.02 15.42
N LEU A 159 -4.09 -25.64 16.49
CA LEU A 159 -3.57 -26.90 17.02
C LEU A 159 -4.10 -28.08 16.23
N THR A 160 -5.42 -28.16 16.03
CA THR A 160 -6.05 -29.32 15.36
C THR A 160 -6.15 -29.16 13.84
N GLY A 161 -6.15 -27.93 13.34
CA GLY A 161 -6.37 -27.63 11.93
C GLY A 161 -7.85 -27.55 11.52
N GLU A 162 -8.78 -27.74 12.47
CA GLU A 162 -10.20 -27.85 12.19
C GLU A 162 -10.87 -26.48 11.99
N SER A 163 -11.84 -26.45 11.07
CA SER A 163 -12.72 -25.28 10.87
C SER A 163 -13.71 -25.20 12.02
N LEU A 164 -13.76 -24.05 12.70
CA LEU A 164 -14.61 -23.83 13.87
C LEU A 164 -15.94 -23.17 13.49
N LYS A 165 -15.90 -21.95 12.93
CA LYS A 165 -17.09 -21.14 12.66
C LYS A 165 -16.96 -20.37 11.35
N VAL A 166 -18.10 -19.96 10.82
CA VAL A 166 -18.23 -19.07 9.66
C VAL A 166 -19.08 -17.87 10.06
N PHE A 167 -18.52 -16.67 9.94
CA PHE A 167 -19.17 -15.41 10.25
C PHE A 167 -19.77 -14.85 8.96
N ARG A 168 -21.07 -14.58 8.97
CA ARG A 168 -21.82 -14.05 7.83
C ARG A 168 -22.52 -12.76 8.25
N GLY A 169 -22.41 -11.73 7.42
CA GLY A 169 -23.11 -10.46 7.64
C GLY A 169 -22.68 -9.37 6.66
N HIS A 170 -21.40 -9.36 6.26
CA HIS A 170 -20.92 -8.46 5.21
C HIS A 170 -21.56 -8.78 3.85
N THR A 171 -21.76 -7.73 3.05
CA THR A 171 -22.37 -7.82 1.72
C THR A 171 -21.34 -7.85 0.59
N ARG A 172 -20.10 -7.42 0.90
CA ARG A 172 -18.92 -7.43 0.04
C ARG A 172 -17.74 -8.11 0.73
N GLY A 173 -16.60 -8.17 0.04
CA GLY A 173 -15.41 -8.86 0.51
C GLY A 173 -14.82 -8.22 1.76
N ILE A 174 -14.26 -9.04 2.63
CA ILE A 174 -13.51 -8.56 3.79
C ILE A 174 -12.11 -8.17 3.33
N GLU A 175 -11.70 -6.96 3.66
CA GLU A 175 -10.39 -6.42 3.30
C GLU A 175 -9.39 -6.59 4.45
N ASP A 176 -9.81 -6.32 5.70
CA ASP A 176 -8.94 -6.44 6.87
C ASP A 176 -9.67 -6.93 8.13
N LEU A 177 -8.90 -7.45 9.09
CA LEU A 177 -9.36 -7.99 10.36
C LEU A 177 -8.47 -7.45 11.48
N ALA A 178 -9.08 -7.10 12.60
CA ALA A 178 -8.38 -6.78 13.82
C ALA A 178 -9.00 -7.53 14.99
N PHE A 179 -8.17 -7.92 15.94
CA PHE A 179 -8.61 -8.64 17.13
C PHE A 179 -8.19 -7.86 18.37
N ASP A 180 -9.15 -7.66 19.25
CA ASP A 180 -8.92 -7.09 20.57
C ASP A 180 -8.75 -8.25 21.56
N GLU A 181 -7.52 -8.48 22.02
CA GLU A 181 -7.21 -9.54 23.00
C GLU A 181 -7.68 -9.19 24.42
N GLY A 182 -7.92 -7.91 24.73
CA GLY A 182 -8.39 -7.49 26.05
C GLY A 182 -9.86 -7.86 26.26
N GLU A 183 -10.72 -7.32 25.40
CA GLU A 183 -12.16 -7.53 25.47
C GLU A 183 -12.65 -8.76 24.69
N ASN A 184 -11.74 -9.44 23.99
CA ASN A 184 -12.01 -10.66 23.21
C ASN A 184 -13.04 -10.44 22.08
N PHE A 185 -12.87 -9.37 21.31
CA PHE A 185 -13.72 -9.05 20.17
C PHE A 185 -12.96 -9.10 18.85
N LEU A 186 -13.62 -9.63 17.82
CA LEU A 186 -13.14 -9.58 16.45
C LEU A 186 -13.79 -8.41 15.72
N TYR A 187 -13.01 -7.64 15.00
CA TYR A 187 -13.48 -6.58 14.13
C TYR A 187 -13.12 -6.90 12.69
N SER A 188 -14.03 -6.60 11.77
CA SER A 188 -13.81 -6.80 10.33
C SER A 188 -14.13 -5.55 9.53
N ALA A 189 -13.22 -5.20 8.63
CA ALA A 189 -13.37 -4.13 7.66
C ALA A 189 -13.64 -4.73 6.28
N SER A 190 -14.60 -4.16 5.56
CA SER A 190 -15.09 -4.70 4.30
C SER A 190 -15.17 -3.66 3.20
N SER A 191 -15.20 -4.13 1.95
CA SER A 191 -15.46 -3.27 0.79
C SER A 191 -16.90 -2.72 0.77
N ASP A 192 -17.78 -3.15 1.68
CA ASP A 192 -19.14 -2.63 1.87
C ASP A 192 -19.23 -1.36 2.73
N SER A 193 -18.07 -0.76 3.04
CA SER A 193 -17.91 0.46 3.83
C SER A 193 -18.30 0.33 5.31
N PHE A 194 -18.57 -0.88 5.79
CA PHE A 194 -18.87 -1.13 7.19
C PHE A 194 -17.71 -1.80 7.92
N VAL A 195 -17.56 -1.43 9.19
CA VAL A 195 -16.86 -2.26 10.17
C VAL A 195 -17.89 -3.01 11.00
N MET A 196 -17.66 -4.29 11.25
CA MET A 196 -18.51 -5.09 12.12
C MET A 196 -17.71 -5.61 13.32
N LYS A 197 -18.30 -5.52 14.50
CA LYS A 197 -17.81 -6.12 15.75
C LYS A 197 -18.49 -7.47 15.95
N TRP A 198 -17.72 -8.51 16.22
CA TRP A 198 -18.17 -9.88 16.34
C TRP A 198 -17.80 -10.46 17.70
N ASN A 199 -18.67 -11.33 18.20
CA ASN A 199 -18.29 -12.27 19.24
C ASN A 199 -17.56 -13.46 18.59
N PRO A 200 -16.28 -13.71 18.91
CA PRO A 200 -15.50 -14.77 18.27
C PRO A 200 -16.00 -16.18 18.60
N LEU A 201 -16.72 -16.37 19.72
CA LEU A 201 -17.23 -17.67 20.17
C LEU A 201 -18.58 -18.01 19.53
N THR A 202 -19.50 -17.05 19.48
CA THR A 202 -20.86 -17.27 18.94
C THR A 202 -20.96 -17.00 17.43
N ALA A 203 -19.99 -16.27 16.87
CA ALA A 203 -20.00 -15.76 15.49
C ALA A 203 -21.15 -14.79 15.18
N GLU A 204 -21.70 -14.16 16.20
CA GLU A 204 -22.75 -13.16 16.07
C GLU A 204 -22.16 -11.75 15.90
N CYS A 205 -22.81 -10.95 15.05
CA CYS A 205 -22.50 -9.54 14.88
C CYS A 205 -23.14 -8.75 16.03
N LEU A 206 -22.31 -8.09 16.83
CA LEU A 206 -22.73 -7.31 18.00
C LEU A 206 -23.02 -5.85 17.63
N GLN A 207 -22.19 -5.27 16.75
CA GLN A 207 -22.28 -3.86 16.41
C GLN A 207 -21.78 -3.61 14.99
N VAL A 208 -22.37 -2.61 14.32
CA VAL A 208 -21.99 -2.20 12.96
C VAL A 208 -21.68 -0.70 12.97
N PHE A 209 -20.51 -0.34 12.44
CA PHE A 209 -20.03 1.04 12.32
C PHE A 209 -20.18 1.49 10.86
N LYS A 210 -20.90 2.60 10.62
CA LYS A 210 -21.38 3.00 9.28
C LYS A 210 -21.08 4.47 8.95
N GLU A 211 -19.81 4.85 8.92
CA GLU A 211 -19.41 6.24 8.61
C GLU A 211 -18.54 6.37 7.37
N HIS A 212 -17.90 5.28 6.93
CA HIS A 212 -17.14 5.30 5.68
C HIS A 212 -18.06 5.27 4.47
N LEU A 213 -17.68 5.99 3.43
CA LEU A 213 -18.46 6.09 2.19
C LEU A 213 -18.13 4.95 1.22
N THR A 214 -16.92 4.40 1.31
CA THR A 214 -16.42 3.39 0.38
C THR A 214 -15.58 2.34 1.12
N SER A 215 -14.85 1.50 0.38
CA SER A 215 -14.15 0.33 0.90
C SER A 215 -13.10 0.66 1.96
N ILE A 216 -13.11 -0.06 3.07
CA ILE A 216 -12.16 0.10 4.16
C ILE A 216 -11.01 -0.89 3.92
N TYR A 217 -9.77 -0.40 3.76
CA TYR A 217 -8.61 -1.23 3.41
C TYR A 217 -7.80 -1.71 4.59
N CYS A 218 -7.76 -0.96 5.69
CA CYS A 218 -6.99 -1.34 6.87
C CYS A 218 -7.74 -1.02 8.15
N LEU A 219 -7.59 -1.92 9.12
CA LEU A 219 -8.22 -1.86 10.43
C LEU A 219 -7.18 -2.23 11.49
N LYS A 220 -7.08 -1.41 12.54
CA LYS A 220 -6.20 -1.66 13.69
C LYS A 220 -6.94 -1.36 14.99
N ILE A 221 -6.73 -2.20 15.98
CA ILE A 221 -7.12 -1.96 17.38
C ILE A 221 -5.83 -1.80 18.17
N ILE A 222 -5.64 -0.64 18.81
CA ILE A 222 -4.46 -0.32 19.62
C ILE A 222 -4.95 0.46 20.83
N ASP A 223 -4.58 0.03 22.04
CA ASP A 223 -4.92 0.68 23.31
C ASP A 223 -6.41 1.06 23.44
N GLU A 224 -7.32 0.13 23.13
CA GLU A 224 -8.79 0.31 23.15
C GLU A 224 -9.34 1.30 22.08
N GLU A 225 -8.49 1.76 21.17
CA GLU A 225 -8.89 2.63 20.07
C GLU A 225 -8.93 1.85 18.76
N MET A 226 -9.97 2.12 17.96
CA MET A 226 -10.08 1.56 16.62
C MET A 226 -9.70 2.58 15.56
N TRP A 227 -8.80 2.18 14.67
CA TRP A 227 -8.28 2.97 13.56
C TRP A 227 -8.64 2.31 12.24
N THR A 228 -9.10 3.11 11.30
CA THR A 228 -9.61 2.65 10.00
C THR A 228 -9.08 3.52 8.88
N ALA A 229 -8.65 2.90 7.79
CA ALA A 229 -8.23 3.57 6.55
C ALA A 229 -9.12 3.12 5.40
N SER A 230 -9.56 4.07 4.58
CA SER A 230 -10.56 3.83 3.54
C SER A 230 -10.18 4.41 2.18
N ALA A 231 -10.82 3.88 1.15
CA ALA A 231 -10.81 4.40 -0.21
C ALA A 231 -11.58 5.72 -0.34
N ASP A 232 -12.27 6.18 0.69
CA ASP A 232 -12.94 7.49 0.72
C ASP A 232 -11.98 8.64 1.06
N THR A 233 -10.68 8.36 1.02
CA THR A 233 -9.57 9.26 1.35
C THR A 233 -9.55 9.70 2.82
N THR A 234 -10.23 8.98 3.70
CA THR A 234 -10.23 9.28 5.13
C THR A 234 -9.56 8.20 5.98
N VAL A 235 -8.91 8.65 7.05
CA VAL A 235 -8.57 7.82 8.21
C VAL A 235 -9.43 8.28 9.37
N LYS A 236 -10.11 7.33 10.01
CA LYS A 236 -10.96 7.60 11.17
C LYS A 236 -10.43 6.87 12.39
N ARG A 237 -10.37 7.60 13.51
CA ARG A 237 -10.24 7.07 14.86
C ARG A 237 -11.64 6.95 15.46
N TRP A 238 -11.93 5.82 16.08
CA TRP A 238 -13.24 5.51 16.62
C TRP A 238 -13.13 5.31 18.12
N ASP A 239 -14.10 5.89 18.81
CA ASP A 239 -14.37 5.56 20.20
C ASP A 239 -15.27 4.32 20.24
N LEU A 240 -14.74 3.22 20.80
CA LEU A 240 -15.44 1.94 20.90
C LEU A 240 -16.66 2.00 21.83
N SER A 241 -16.69 2.94 22.79
CA SER A 241 -17.78 3.07 23.75
C SER A 241 -19.02 3.72 23.12
N THR A 242 -18.82 4.76 22.33
CA THR A 242 -19.92 5.49 21.65
C THR A 242 -20.23 4.94 20.27
N GLY A 243 -19.29 4.23 19.65
CA GLY A 243 -19.38 3.71 18.30
C GLY A 243 -19.33 4.79 17.21
N LYS A 244 -18.83 5.98 17.55
CA LYS A 244 -18.70 7.12 16.63
C LYS A 244 -17.23 7.44 16.35
N PRO A 245 -16.94 8.04 15.19
CA PRO A 245 -15.61 8.51 14.88
C PRO A 245 -15.33 9.77 15.73
N ASP A 246 -14.23 9.72 16.45
CA ASP A 246 -13.72 10.83 17.26
C ASP A 246 -13.00 11.83 16.35
N THR A 247 -12.00 11.36 15.61
CA THR A 247 -11.19 12.19 14.71
C THR A 247 -11.21 11.65 13.27
N THR A 248 -11.10 12.55 12.29
CA THR A 248 -11.05 12.19 10.87
C THR A 248 -9.94 12.97 10.15
N PHE A 249 -8.97 12.24 9.61
CA PHE A 249 -7.89 12.79 8.79
C PHE A 249 -8.23 12.65 7.32
N LYS A 250 -8.11 13.74 6.55
CA LYS A 250 -8.37 13.76 5.10
C LYS A 250 -7.08 13.66 4.30
N HIS A 251 -7.13 12.85 3.25
CA HIS A 251 -6.05 12.60 2.31
C HIS A 251 -6.45 12.98 0.88
N PRO A 252 -5.47 13.22 -0.02
CA PRO A 252 -5.75 13.46 -1.44
C PRO A 252 -6.22 12.21 -2.19
N ASP A 253 -5.81 11.01 -1.75
CA ASP A 253 -6.12 9.73 -2.40
C ASP A 253 -6.37 8.63 -1.35
N PHE A 254 -6.58 7.39 -1.80
CA PHE A 254 -6.96 6.24 -0.99
C PHE A 254 -5.89 5.88 0.03
N VAL A 255 -6.32 5.66 1.27
CA VAL A 255 -5.41 5.25 2.34
C VAL A 255 -5.45 3.73 2.47
N LYS A 256 -4.27 3.10 2.41
CA LYS A 256 -4.12 1.65 2.34
C LYS A 256 -3.69 1.02 3.66
N CYS A 257 -2.82 1.68 4.42
CA CYS A 257 -2.29 1.12 5.65
C CYS A 257 -2.05 2.20 6.72
N ILE A 258 -2.16 1.79 7.98
CA ILE A 258 -1.97 2.66 9.17
C ILE A 258 -0.96 2.00 10.12
N SER A 259 -0.15 2.82 10.78
CA SER A 259 0.66 2.43 11.92
C SER A 259 0.67 3.54 12.96
N LEU A 260 0.73 3.19 14.25
CA LEU A 260 0.79 4.15 15.35
C LEU A 260 2.16 4.12 16.02
N PHE A 261 2.66 5.29 16.38
CA PHE A 261 3.91 5.45 17.12
C PHE A 261 3.76 6.55 18.17
N GLY A 262 3.47 6.15 19.40
CA GLY A 262 3.22 7.10 20.49
C GLY A 262 2.09 8.07 20.14
N PRO A 263 2.31 9.40 20.19
CA PRO A 263 1.28 10.38 19.85
C PRO A 263 1.06 10.56 18.34
N TYR A 264 1.73 9.79 17.49
CA TYR A 264 1.70 9.97 16.04
C TYR A 264 0.97 8.84 15.32
N VAL A 265 0.17 9.22 14.32
CA VAL A 265 -0.40 8.28 13.35
C VAL A 265 0.31 8.43 12.01
N ILE A 266 0.78 7.30 11.49
CA ILE A 266 1.49 7.21 10.22
C ILE A 266 0.58 6.50 9.24
N THR A 267 0.35 7.12 8.08
CA THR A 267 -0.56 6.61 7.07
C THR A 267 0.16 6.44 5.74
N GLY A 268 -0.10 5.32 5.07
CA GLY A 268 0.39 5.02 3.72
C GLY A 268 -0.75 5.08 2.73
N SER A 269 -0.56 5.85 1.66
CA SER A 269 -1.60 6.17 0.68
C SER A 269 -1.21 5.71 -0.73
N ARG A 270 -2.21 5.65 -1.60
CA ARG A 270 -2.08 5.29 -3.02
C ARG A 270 -1.28 6.32 -3.81
N ASP A 271 -1.30 7.57 -3.38
CA ASP A 271 -0.50 8.68 -3.91
C ASP A 271 1.01 8.58 -3.60
N GLU A 272 1.50 7.41 -3.17
CA GLU A 272 2.92 7.09 -2.97
C GLU A 272 3.55 7.79 -1.75
N ILE A 273 2.76 8.58 -1.03
CA ILE A 273 3.22 9.43 0.06
C ILE A 273 2.87 8.81 1.41
N ILE A 274 3.85 8.83 2.33
CA ILE A 274 3.63 8.51 3.75
C ILE A 274 3.40 9.82 4.49
N ARG A 275 2.38 9.88 5.33
CA ARG A 275 2.06 11.08 6.13
C ARG A 275 2.10 10.75 7.61
N VAL A 276 2.62 11.70 8.39
CA VAL A 276 2.70 11.61 9.85
C VAL A 276 1.85 12.72 10.43
N TYR A 277 0.81 12.35 11.17
CA TYR A 277 -0.05 13.29 11.89
C TYR A 277 0.17 13.17 13.39
N ASP A 278 0.00 14.28 14.09
CA ASP A 278 -0.13 14.31 15.53
C ASP A 278 -1.58 14.01 15.93
N ILE A 279 -1.78 13.04 16.81
CA ILE A 279 -3.12 12.63 17.26
C ILE A 279 -3.73 13.73 18.14
N GLY A 280 -2.91 14.40 18.97
CA GLY A 280 -3.40 15.41 19.90
C GLY A 280 -3.81 16.73 19.25
N SER A 281 -3.04 17.20 18.27
CA SER A 281 -3.36 18.45 17.54
C SER A 281 -4.10 18.25 16.22
N GLU A 282 -4.25 17.01 15.77
CA GLU A 282 -4.83 16.61 14.47
C GLU A 282 -4.12 17.21 13.25
N LYS A 283 -2.88 17.71 13.42
CA LYS A 283 -2.13 18.36 12.35
C LYS A 283 -1.19 17.39 11.64
N LEU A 284 -1.05 17.61 10.34
CA LEU A 284 0.01 17.00 9.54
C LEU A 284 1.36 17.59 9.97
N ILE A 285 2.25 16.74 10.47
CA ILE A 285 3.60 17.13 10.91
C ILE A 285 4.58 17.05 9.75
N ASN A 286 4.53 15.92 9.04
CA ASN A 286 5.53 15.59 8.03
C ASN A 286 4.93 14.75 6.91
N THR A 287 5.54 14.92 5.73
CA THR A 287 5.21 14.21 4.50
C THR A 287 6.49 13.59 3.97
N ILE A 288 6.51 12.28 3.81
CA ILE A 288 7.69 11.53 3.38
C ILE A 288 7.44 11.02 1.97
N GLU A 289 8.31 11.43 1.07
CA GLU A 289 8.34 10.99 -0.31
C GLU A 289 9.51 10.02 -0.53
N GLY A 290 9.28 8.99 -1.34
CA GLY A 290 10.35 8.08 -1.73
C GLY A 290 9.87 6.81 -2.42
N HIS A 291 8.67 6.34 -2.09
CA HIS A 291 7.99 5.33 -2.91
C HIS A 291 7.53 5.93 -4.24
N PHE A 292 7.38 5.07 -5.25
CA PHE A 292 6.95 5.45 -6.61
C PHE A 292 5.74 4.65 -7.10
N ASP A 293 5.10 3.95 -6.18
CA ASP A 293 3.86 3.21 -6.38
C ASP A 293 3.16 3.10 -5.03
N GLU A 294 1.90 2.66 -5.02
CA GLU A 294 1.08 2.66 -3.81
C GLU A 294 1.74 1.90 -2.65
N ILE A 295 1.58 2.46 -1.45
CA ILE A 295 2.11 1.87 -0.22
C ILE A 295 1.07 0.85 0.27
N GLY A 296 1.38 -0.43 0.14
CA GLY A 296 0.43 -1.52 0.44
C GLY A 296 0.43 -1.93 1.91
N CYS A 297 1.60 -1.92 2.55
CA CYS A 297 1.73 -2.39 3.92
C CYS A 297 2.82 -1.65 4.69
N MET A 298 2.71 -1.62 6.01
CA MET A 298 3.62 -0.88 6.86
C MET A 298 3.77 -1.60 8.22
N GLY A 299 4.94 -1.47 8.83
CA GLY A 299 5.22 -2.02 10.15
C GLY A 299 6.31 -1.26 10.85
N ILE A 300 6.24 -1.19 12.17
CA ILE A 300 7.24 -0.54 13.01
C ILE A 300 8.02 -1.60 13.76
N LYS A 301 9.35 -1.43 13.81
CA LYS A 301 10.22 -2.21 14.67
C LYS A 301 11.23 -1.29 15.36
N GLY A 302 11.12 -1.21 16.69
CA GLY A 302 11.95 -0.30 17.49
C GLY A 302 11.74 1.15 17.06
N THR A 303 12.80 1.81 16.62
CA THR A 303 12.80 3.21 16.15
C THR A 303 12.73 3.35 14.63
N THR A 304 12.46 2.26 13.90
CA THR A 304 12.41 2.27 12.44
C THR A 304 11.03 1.87 11.92
N LEU A 305 10.51 2.67 11.00
CA LEU A 305 9.33 2.38 10.20
C LEU A 305 9.76 1.66 8.93
N TYR A 306 9.11 0.54 8.60
CA TYR A 306 9.28 -0.18 7.35
C TYR A 306 8.01 -0.05 6.52
N THR A 307 8.15 0.34 5.26
CA THR A 307 7.05 0.50 4.32
C THR A 307 7.27 -0.37 3.09
N GLY A 308 6.28 -1.20 2.78
CA GLY A 308 6.26 -2.05 1.59
C GLY A 308 5.33 -1.46 0.54
N SER A 309 5.82 -1.38 -0.69
CA SER A 309 5.07 -0.81 -1.82
C SER A 309 4.99 -1.78 -2.99
N LEU A 310 4.02 -1.52 -3.88
CA LEU A 310 3.94 -2.18 -5.18
C LEU A 310 5.11 -1.82 -6.11
N ASP A 311 5.97 -0.89 -5.69
CA ASP A 311 7.21 -0.53 -6.37
C ASP A 311 8.29 -1.64 -6.30
N CYS A 312 8.00 -2.77 -5.63
CA CYS A 312 8.89 -3.90 -5.33
C CYS A 312 10.00 -3.56 -4.32
N THR A 313 9.81 -2.54 -3.49
CA THR A 313 10.78 -2.15 -2.46
C THR A 313 10.17 -2.17 -1.07
N ILE A 314 11.03 -2.43 -0.10
CA ILE A 314 10.76 -2.15 1.31
C ILE A 314 11.71 -1.05 1.73
N ARG A 315 11.17 0.10 2.14
CA ARG A 315 11.96 1.24 2.61
C ARG A 315 11.91 1.35 4.13
N LYS A 316 12.97 1.92 4.68
CA LYS A 316 13.21 2.11 6.11
C LYS A 316 13.29 3.59 6.42
N TRP A 317 12.55 4.02 7.43
CA TRP A 317 12.50 5.41 7.86
C TRP A 317 12.76 5.49 9.35
N SER A 318 13.64 6.41 9.75
CA SER A 318 13.90 6.70 11.15
C SER A 318 12.70 7.41 11.77
N LEU A 319 12.06 6.81 12.78
CA LEU A 319 10.90 7.40 13.44
C LEU A 319 11.24 8.77 14.05
N HIS A 320 12.43 8.90 14.64
CA HIS A 320 12.89 10.17 15.20
C HIS A 320 13.02 11.30 14.18
N ASP A 321 13.27 10.98 12.90
CA ASP A 321 13.44 11.99 11.87
C ASP A 321 12.11 12.34 11.21
N ILE A 322 11.18 11.39 11.12
CA ILE A 322 9.87 11.65 10.55
C ILE A 322 8.95 12.38 11.53
N THR A 323 9.14 12.22 12.84
CA THR A 323 8.34 12.89 13.88
C THR A 323 8.83 14.30 14.21
N LYS A 324 10.02 14.70 13.73
CA LYS A 324 10.44 16.10 13.82
C LYS A 324 9.58 16.90 12.85
N GLU A 325 8.98 17.98 13.33
CA GLU A 325 8.36 18.98 12.46
C GLU A 325 9.38 19.37 11.40
N THR A 326 8.98 19.24 10.13
CA THR A 326 9.70 19.86 9.03
C THR A 326 9.67 21.36 9.27
N LYS A 327 10.70 21.90 9.93
CA LYS A 327 11.10 23.30 9.71
C LYS A 327 11.35 23.41 8.23
N ASP A 328 10.42 24.05 7.53
CA ASP A 328 10.45 24.34 6.09
C ASP A 328 11.82 24.09 5.47
N LYS A 329 12.02 22.89 4.91
CA LYS A 329 12.95 22.75 3.80
C LYS A 329 12.27 23.35 2.58
N LYS A 330 12.01 24.67 2.64
CA LYS A 330 12.17 25.52 1.46
C LYS A 330 13.66 25.46 1.13
N THR A 331 14.07 24.36 0.52
CA THR A 331 15.27 24.35 -0.28
C THR A 331 15.03 25.43 -1.32
N GLU A 332 15.77 26.53 -1.19
CA GLU A 332 15.91 27.54 -2.22
C GLU A 332 16.33 26.83 -3.51
N ILE A 333 15.35 26.41 -4.31
CA ILE A 333 15.50 26.52 -5.74
C ILE A 333 15.57 28.03 -5.94
N GLN A 334 16.78 28.54 -6.16
CA GLN A 334 16.98 29.86 -6.72
C GLN A 334 16.08 29.93 -7.96
N LYS A 335 14.90 30.53 -7.80
CA LYS A 335 14.17 31.11 -8.91
C LYS A 335 15.06 32.24 -9.38
N THR A 336 16.00 31.94 -10.27
CA THR A 336 16.45 32.92 -11.24
C THR A 336 15.16 33.46 -11.86
N LYS A 337 14.83 34.71 -11.49
CA LYS A 337 13.84 35.52 -12.16
C LYS A 337 14.18 35.47 -13.65
N ILE A 338 13.46 34.66 -14.40
CA ILE A 338 13.30 34.91 -15.83
C ILE A 338 12.31 36.07 -15.86
N GLU A 339 12.83 37.27 -16.10
CA GLU A 339 11.99 38.41 -16.45
C GLU A 339 11.09 38.01 -17.64
N PRO A 340 9.81 38.41 -17.65
CA PRO A 340 8.95 38.16 -18.79
C PRO A 340 9.54 38.90 -19.99
N VAL A 341 10.17 38.15 -20.89
CA VAL A 341 10.55 38.67 -22.20
C VAL A 341 9.25 38.96 -22.93
N LEU A 342 8.94 40.24 -23.07
CA LEU A 342 7.91 40.73 -23.99
C LEU A 342 8.12 40.08 -25.36
N PRO A 343 7.05 39.63 -26.05
CA PRO A 343 7.18 39.10 -27.39
C PRO A 343 7.83 40.15 -28.28
N LYS A 344 9.02 39.83 -28.81
CA LYS A 344 9.64 40.62 -29.88
C LYS A 344 8.70 40.54 -31.09
N GLU A 345 8.30 41.70 -31.59
CA GLU A 345 7.61 41.85 -32.86
C GLU A 345 8.36 41.07 -33.94
N ILE A 346 7.66 40.17 -34.62
CA ILE A 346 8.14 39.41 -35.76
C ILE A 346 8.14 40.40 -36.93
N PRO A 347 9.30 40.74 -37.53
CA PRO A 347 9.31 41.57 -38.71
C PRO A 347 9.08 40.69 -39.95
N GLY A 348 7.98 40.95 -40.64
CA GLY A 348 7.87 40.77 -42.09
C GLY A 348 7.59 39.35 -42.58
N SER A 349 6.78 39.31 -43.64
CA SER A 349 6.41 38.15 -44.46
C SER A 349 7.57 37.17 -44.68
N LEU A 350 7.29 35.88 -44.50
CA LEU A 350 8.19 34.76 -44.82
C LEU A 350 7.93 34.22 -46.24
N LEU A 351 7.37 35.03 -47.14
CA LEU A 351 7.26 34.69 -48.55
C LEU A 351 8.15 35.61 -49.39
N THR A 352 8.76 35.03 -50.42
CA THR A 352 9.39 35.80 -51.49
C THR A 352 8.31 36.42 -52.39
N GLU A 353 8.59 37.56 -53.02
CA GLU A 353 7.64 38.27 -53.91
C GLU A 353 7.10 37.38 -55.06
N GLU A 354 7.85 36.33 -55.41
CA GLU A 354 7.45 35.35 -56.42
C GLU A 354 6.41 34.36 -55.88
N GLU A 355 6.53 33.93 -54.61
CA GLU A 355 5.57 33.05 -53.94
C GLU A 355 4.25 33.75 -53.59
N GLU A 356 4.27 35.05 -53.25
CA GLU A 356 3.03 35.82 -53.04
C GLU A 356 2.25 36.03 -54.35
N LYS A 357 2.94 36.07 -55.49
CA LYS A 357 2.33 36.24 -56.81
C LYS A 357 1.68 34.94 -57.32
N GLU A 358 2.32 33.80 -57.10
CA GLU A 358 1.72 32.50 -57.43
C GLU A 358 0.48 32.19 -56.57
N LEU A 359 0.47 32.60 -55.30
CA LEU A 359 -0.68 32.45 -54.41
C LEU A 359 -1.87 33.34 -54.83
N ALA A 360 -1.59 34.55 -55.33
CA ALA A 360 -2.62 35.45 -55.86
C ALA A 360 -3.25 34.90 -57.15
N GLU A 361 -2.46 34.35 -58.07
CA GLU A 361 -2.97 33.73 -59.30
C GLU A 361 -3.78 32.46 -59.02
N LEU A 362 -3.42 31.69 -57.98
CA LEU A 362 -4.19 30.52 -57.53
C LEU A 362 -5.56 30.91 -56.93
N MET A 363 -5.61 32.02 -56.18
CA MET A 363 -6.85 32.48 -55.55
C MET A 363 -7.83 33.16 -56.50
N GLU A 364 -7.40 33.68 -57.66
CA GLU A 364 -8.29 34.26 -58.67
C GLU A 364 -8.93 33.22 -59.60
N SER A 365 -8.53 31.95 -59.52
CA SER A 365 -9.02 30.88 -60.42
C SER A 365 -10.21 30.06 -59.91
N ASP A 366 -10.71 30.35 -58.70
CA ASP A 366 -11.80 29.59 -58.06
C ASP A 366 -13.17 30.31 -58.03
N ASP A 367 -13.32 31.45 -58.72
CA ASP A 367 -14.60 32.15 -58.88
C ASP A 367 -15.04 32.21 -60.37
N GLU A 368 -15.39 31.06 -60.96
CA GLU A 368 -16.36 30.95 -62.08
C GLU A 368 -17.31 29.75 -61.93
#